data_AF-A0A923CSY1-F1
#
_entry.id   AF-A0A923CSY1-F1
#
_cell.length_a   1.000
_cell.length_b   1.000
_cell.length_c   1.000
_cell.angle_alpha   90.00
_cell.angle_beta   90.00
_cell.angle_gamma   90.00
#
_symmetry.space_group_name_H-M   'P 1'
#
loop_
_entity.id
_entity.type
_entity.pdbx_description
1 polymer ?
#
loop_
_entity_poly.entity_id
_entity_poly.type
_entity_poly.pdbx_seq_one_letter_code
_entity_poly.pdbx_strand_id
1 'polypeptide(L)'
;MNKITGITESGQIVGKKNTQKVDDPALFQKTLEDAMGVKNCKQSESISPGDVLGEIHSIAPPIIEHSSMSVGKQTEKLLDQLDQYIQNLGDPNKTLKEIEPSVRDMKSFADSLMENISVKEGIQDNKLKDIVERSAMMANIEYVKFNRGDYL
;
A
#
# COMPACT_ATOMS: atom_id res chain seq x y z
N MET A 1 28.26 -14.11 42.19
CA MET A 1 28.68 -13.39 40.97
C MET A 1 29.65 -14.29 40.22
N ASN A 2 29.18 -15.05 39.23
CA ASN A 2 29.99 -16.01 38.48
C ASN A 2 30.36 -15.41 37.12
N LYS A 3 31.66 -15.35 36.81
CA LYS A 3 32.22 -14.80 35.59
C LYS A 3 32.19 -15.88 34.49
N ILE A 4 31.41 -15.68 33.44
CA ILE A 4 31.45 -16.53 32.23
C ILE A 4 32.57 -15.98 31.35
N THR A 5 33.56 -16.83 31.08
CA THR A 5 34.75 -16.51 30.28
C THR A 5 34.77 -17.48 29.10
N GLY A 6 34.87 -16.95 27.88
CA GLY A 6 35.48 -17.61 26.72
C GLY A 6 34.67 -18.69 26.00
N ILE A 7 34.05 -18.32 24.87
CA ILE A 7 33.90 -19.22 23.72
C ILE A 7 34.24 -18.41 22.46
N THR A 8 35.50 -18.43 22.07
CA THR A 8 35.93 -18.07 20.70
C THR A 8 36.36 -19.37 20.05
N GLU A 9 35.44 -19.98 19.29
CA GLU A 9 35.75 -21.17 18.51
C GLU A 9 35.62 -20.82 17.02
N SER A 10 36.76 -20.87 16.35
CA SER A 10 36.93 -20.64 14.94
C SER A 10 36.42 -21.85 14.15
N GLY A 11 35.24 -21.72 13.55
CA GLY A 11 34.77 -22.65 12.52
C GLY A 11 35.47 -22.39 11.19
N GLN A 12 36.38 -23.27 10.80
CA GLN A 12 36.95 -23.33 9.45
C GLN A 12 35.86 -23.70 8.44
N ILE A 13 35.57 -22.82 7.48
CA ILE A 13 34.83 -23.19 6.27
C ILE A 13 35.81 -23.64 5.18
N VAL A 14 35.92 -24.97 5.02
CA VAL A 14 36.54 -25.61 3.86
C VAL A 14 35.51 -25.67 2.75
N GLY A 15 35.76 -24.95 1.65
CA GLY A 15 34.86 -24.95 0.49
C GLY A 15 35.35 -24.05 -0.65
N LYS A 16 36.49 -24.41 -1.28
CA LYS A 16 36.94 -23.83 -2.55
C LYS A 16 35.91 -24.11 -3.66
N LYS A 17 35.37 -23.06 -4.28
CA LYS A 17 35.04 -23.05 -5.72
C LYS A 17 35.48 -21.70 -6.30
N ASN A 18 36.43 -21.78 -7.24
CA ASN A 18 36.91 -20.68 -8.08
C ASN A 18 35.74 -20.03 -8.82
N THR A 19 35.42 -18.78 -8.48
CA THR A 19 34.77 -17.86 -9.41
C THR A 19 35.84 -16.89 -9.90
N GLN A 20 36.33 -17.18 -11.10
CA GLN A 20 37.16 -16.28 -11.87
C GLN A 20 36.32 -15.03 -12.17
N LYS A 21 36.51 -13.97 -11.38
CA LYS A 21 35.87 -12.67 -11.56
C LYS A 21 36.52 -12.00 -12.76
N VAL A 22 36.02 -12.32 -13.94
CA VAL A 22 36.29 -11.54 -15.15
C VAL A 22 35.28 -10.38 -15.12
N ASP A 23 35.67 -9.29 -14.48
CA ASP A 23 34.94 -8.01 -14.58
C ASP A 23 35.18 -7.43 -15.97
N ASP A 24 34.62 -8.06 -17.01
CA ASP A 24 34.62 -7.50 -18.37
C ASP A 24 33.31 -6.73 -18.58
N PRO A 25 33.34 -5.38 -18.53
CA PRO A 25 32.15 -4.56 -18.73
C PRO A 25 31.55 -4.74 -20.13
N ALA A 26 32.31 -5.26 -21.10
CA ALA A 26 31.82 -5.53 -22.44
C ALA A 26 30.83 -6.72 -22.49
N LEU A 27 30.94 -7.67 -21.56
CA LEU A 27 30.02 -8.82 -21.50
C LEU A 27 28.61 -8.37 -21.07
N PHE A 28 28.54 -7.40 -20.14
CA PHE A 28 27.28 -6.79 -19.72
C PHE A 28 26.63 -6.03 -20.87
N GLN A 29 27.38 -5.17 -21.55
CA GLN A 29 26.90 -4.39 -22.70
C GLN A 29 26.33 -5.31 -23.80
N LYS A 30 27.04 -6.40 -24.11
CA LYS A 30 26.63 -7.37 -25.13
C LYS A 30 25.32 -8.09 -24.75
N THR A 31 25.18 -8.47 -23.48
CA THR A 31 23.95 -9.14 -23.00
C THR A 31 22.77 -8.17 -22.99
N LEU A 32 23.01 -6.89 -22.68
CA LEU A 32 22.02 -5.83 -22.74
C LEU A 32 21.57 -5.56 -24.18
N GLU A 33 22.49 -5.48 -25.13
CA GLU A 33 22.16 -5.31 -26.56
C GLU A 33 21.37 -6.48 -27.14
N ASP A 34 21.71 -7.71 -26.78
CA ASP A 34 20.97 -8.90 -27.19
C ASP A 34 19.54 -8.92 -26.59
N ALA A 35 19.38 -8.48 -25.33
CA ALA A 35 18.06 -8.38 -24.69
C ALA A 35 17.23 -7.21 -25.23
N MET A 36 17.87 -6.13 -25.68
CA MET A 36 17.21 -4.97 -26.28
C MET A 36 16.74 -5.20 -27.73
N GLY A 37 17.03 -6.36 -28.33
CA GLY A 37 16.42 -6.77 -29.59
C GLY A 37 16.73 -5.88 -30.78
N VAL A 38 17.83 -5.11 -30.74
CA VAL A 38 18.22 -4.22 -31.84
C VAL A 38 18.96 -5.03 -32.91
N LYS A 39 18.21 -5.83 -33.66
CA LYS A 39 18.69 -6.51 -34.87
C LYS A 39 17.85 -6.00 -36.04
N ASN A 40 18.51 -5.21 -36.89
CA ASN A 40 17.93 -4.56 -38.07
C ASN A 40 17.09 -5.51 -38.94
N CYS A 41 15.95 -4.97 -39.35
CA CYS A 41 14.97 -5.53 -40.27
C CYS A 41 15.58 -5.85 -41.65
N LYS A 42 15.38 -7.08 -42.14
CA LYS A 42 15.47 -7.41 -43.57
C LYS A 42 14.19 -8.08 -44.01
N GLN A 43 13.53 -7.38 -44.92
CA GLN A 43 12.32 -7.70 -45.65
C GLN A 43 12.54 -8.94 -46.54
N SER A 44 11.61 -9.90 -46.48
CA SER A 44 11.32 -10.79 -47.61
C SER A 44 9.94 -11.42 -47.41
N GLU A 45 9.01 -11.04 -48.27
CA GLU A 45 7.71 -11.68 -48.47
C GLU A 45 7.90 -13.15 -48.88
N SER A 46 7.14 -14.05 -48.24
CA SER A 46 6.73 -15.31 -48.85
C SER A 46 5.44 -15.76 -48.17
N ILE A 47 4.36 -15.74 -48.94
CA ILE A 47 3.02 -16.10 -48.53
C ILE A 47 2.93 -17.63 -48.58
N SER A 48 2.71 -18.28 -47.44
CA SER A 48 2.32 -19.69 -47.37
C SER A 48 1.00 -19.79 -46.59
N PRO A 49 -0.04 -20.46 -47.11
CA PRO A 49 -1.31 -20.61 -46.42
C PRO A 49 -1.19 -21.75 -45.41
N GLY A 50 -1.08 -21.42 -44.13
CA GLY A 50 -1.07 -22.42 -43.06
C GLY A 50 -1.20 -21.73 -41.71
N ASP A 51 -2.32 -21.99 -41.05
CA ASP A 51 -2.62 -21.75 -39.63
C ASP A 51 -1.87 -20.60 -38.94
N VAL A 52 -2.55 -19.47 -38.78
CA VAL A 52 -2.16 -18.46 -37.80
C VAL A 52 -3.39 -18.01 -37.03
N LEU A 53 -3.46 -18.46 -35.78
CA LEU A 53 -4.27 -17.86 -34.73
C LEU A 53 -4.05 -16.35 -34.78
N GLY A 54 -5.11 -15.59 -35.02
CA GLY A 54 -5.06 -14.14 -35.11
C GLY A 54 -4.41 -13.52 -33.88
N GLU A 55 -3.51 -12.57 -34.10
CA GLU A 55 -2.86 -11.81 -33.05
C GLU A 55 -3.92 -11.01 -32.28
N ILE A 56 -4.06 -11.29 -30.98
CA ILE A 56 -4.91 -10.48 -30.10
C ILE A 56 -4.10 -9.25 -29.71
N HIS A 57 -4.37 -8.11 -30.34
CA HIS A 57 -3.79 -6.83 -29.91
C HIS A 57 -4.22 -6.54 -28.47
N SER A 58 -3.26 -6.39 -27.55
CA SER A 58 -3.53 -6.01 -26.17
C SER A 58 -4.15 -4.61 -26.13
N ILE A 59 -5.46 -4.57 -25.91
CA ILE A 59 -6.16 -3.34 -25.51
C ILE A 59 -5.69 -3.03 -24.09
N ALA A 60 -5.08 -1.86 -23.89
CA ALA A 60 -4.75 -1.39 -22.55
C ALA A 60 -6.02 -1.38 -21.69
N PRO A 61 -5.98 -1.89 -20.44
CA PRO A 61 -7.16 -1.93 -19.59
C PRO A 61 -7.72 -0.51 -19.45
N PRO A 62 -9.06 -0.34 -19.47
CA PRO A 62 -9.66 0.96 -19.27
C PRO A 62 -9.17 1.52 -17.94
N ILE A 63 -8.60 2.73 -17.97
CA ILE A 63 -8.28 3.48 -16.76
C ILE A 63 -9.63 3.82 -16.13
N ILE A 64 -10.00 3.09 -15.09
CA ILE A 64 -11.17 3.43 -14.28
C ILE A 64 -10.75 4.66 -13.49
N GLU A 65 -11.23 5.83 -13.95
CA GLU A 65 -11.14 7.06 -13.18
C GLU A 65 -12.05 6.89 -11.96
N HIS A 66 -11.48 6.38 -10.88
CA HIS A 66 -12.18 6.33 -9.60
C HIS A 66 -12.52 7.76 -9.25
N SER A 67 -13.82 8.11 -9.30
CA SER A 67 -14.33 9.39 -8.81
C SER A 67 -13.94 9.52 -7.34
N SER A 68 -12.76 10.10 -7.10
CA SER A 68 -12.21 10.21 -5.76
C SER A 68 -13.04 11.28 -5.06
N MET A 69 -13.84 10.84 -4.10
CA MET A 69 -14.59 11.72 -3.22
C MET A 69 -13.65 12.81 -2.68
N SER A 70 -14.05 14.08 -2.75
CA SER A 70 -13.20 15.18 -2.27
C SER A 70 -12.92 15.00 -0.79
N VAL A 71 -11.77 15.51 -0.34
CA VAL A 71 -11.37 15.45 1.08
C VAL A 71 -12.45 16.05 2.00
N GLY A 72 -13.11 17.12 1.56
CA GLY A 72 -14.24 17.71 2.29
C GLY A 72 -15.40 16.73 2.49
N LYS A 73 -15.82 16.03 1.43
CA LYS A 73 -16.85 14.99 1.52
C LYS A 73 -16.39 13.81 2.39
N GLN A 74 -15.13 13.40 2.29
CA GLN A 74 -14.58 12.35 3.15
C GLN A 74 -14.61 12.76 4.61
N THR A 75 -14.30 14.02 4.90
CA THR A 75 -14.36 14.57 6.26
C THR A 75 -15.80 14.60 6.79
N GLU A 76 -16.76 15.03 5.98
CA GLU A 76 -18.19 15.01 6.31
C GLU A 76 -18.65 13.59 6.66
N LYS A 77 -18.29 12.60 5.84
CA LYS A 77 -18.61 11.20 6.13
C LYS A 77 -18.00 10.71 7.46
N LEU A 78 -16.78 11.12 7.79
CA LEU A 78 -16.15 10.76 9.07
C LEU A 78 -16.93 11.38 10.25
N LEU A 79 -17.38 12.63 10.10
CA LEU A 79 -18.20 13.30 11.10
C LEU A 79 -19.56 12.59 11.26
N ASP A 80 -20.21 12.18 10.17
CA ASP A 80 -21.44 11.39 10.23
C ASP A 80 -21.25 10.06 10.98
N GLN A 81 -20.10 9.40 10.79
CA GLN A 81 -19.76 8.16 11.52
C GLN A 81 -19.55 8.42 13.02
N LEU A 82 -18.92 9.54 13.39
CA LEU A 82 -18.78 9.96 14.78
C LEU A 82 -20.15 10.25 15.42
N ASP A 83 -21.03 10.94 14.72
CA ASP A 83 -22.37 11.24 15.21
C ASP A 83 -23.21 9.97 15.39
N GLN A 84 -23.16 9.05 14.43
CA GLN A 84 -23.82 7.75 14.56
C GLN A 84 -23.24 6.92 15.71
N TYR A 85 -21.92 6.95 15.90
CA TYR A 85 -21.27 6.30 17.02
C TYR A 85 -21.81 6.82 18.36
N ILE A 86 -21.88 8.14 18.53
CA ILE A 86 -22.40 8.77 19.76
C ILE A 86 -23.87 8.39 19.99
N GLN A 87 -24.70 8.42 18.93
CA GLN A 87 -26.10 8.01 19.03
C GLN A 87 -26.24 6.54 19.46
N ASN A 88 -25.43 5.65 18.88
CA ASN A 88 -25.44 4.24 19.22
C ASN A 88 -25.00 4.00 20.67
N LEU A 89 -24.02 4.77 21.15
CA LEU A 89 -23.50 4.66 22.51
C LEU A 89 -24.49 5.17 23.57
N GLY A 90 -25.36 6.11 23.20
CA GLY A 90 -26.45 6.59 24.03
C GLY A 90 -27.72 5.72 23.99
N ASP A 91 -27.79 4.72 23.11
CA ASP A 91 -28.96 3.84 22.98
C ASP A 91 -28.86 2.67 23.99
N PRO A 92 -29.74 2.60 25.01
CA PRO A 92 -29.70 1.53 26.01
C PRO A 92 -30.04 0.15 25.42
N ASN A 93 -30.58 0.09 24.21
CA ASN A 93 -30.91 -1.17 23.54
C ASN A 93 -29.74 -1.73 22.73
N LYS A 94 -28.64 -0.97 22.56
CA LYS A 94 -27.45 -1.41 21.84
C LYS A 94 -26.37 -1.84 22.81
N THR A 95 -25.86 -3.04 22.59
CA THR A 95 -24.69 -3.54 23.30
C THR A 95 -23.41 -3.00 22.68
N LEU A 96 -22.35 -2.83 23.47
CA LEU A 96 -21.04 -2.44 22.94
C LEU A 96 -20.57 -3.39 21.83
N LYS A 97 -20.87 -4.69 21.95
CA LYS A 97 -20.52 -5.69 20.92
C LYS A 97 -21.17 -5.40 19.56
N GLU A 98 -22.38 -4.84 19.55
CA GLU A 98 -23.07 -4.44 18.31
C GLU A 98 -22.52 -3.14 17.71
N ILE A 99 -21.99 -2.25 18.56
CA ILE A 99 -21.39 -0.98 18.14
C ILE A 99 -19.97 -1.19 17.59
N GLU A 100 -19.25 -2.19 18.10
CA GLU A 100 -17.84 -2.46 17.84
C GLU A 100 -17.42 -2.51 16.35
N PRO A 101 -18.19 -3.12 15.42
CA PRO A 101 -17.88 -3.04 13.99
C PRO A 101 -17.83 -1.61 13.46
N SER A 102 -18.79 -0.77 13.85
CA SER A 102 -18.85 0.63 13.41
C SER A 102 -17.66 1.44 13.90
N VAL A 103 -17.19 1.19 15.14
CA VAL A 103 -15.99 1.85 15.69
C VAL A 103 -14.74 1.47 14.92
N ARG A 104 -14.60 0.19 14.53
CA ARG A 104 -13.47 -0.26 13.69
C ARG A 104 -13.51 0.38 12.30
N ASP A 105 -14.68 0.46 11.69
CA ASP A 105 -14.83 1.09 10.37
C ASP A 105 -14.49 2.59 10.44
N MET A 106 -14.94 3.28 11.49
CA MET A 106 -14.62 4.68 11.76
C MET A 106 -13.11 4.89 11.93
N LYS A 107 -12.42 4.01 12.68
CA LYS A 107 -10.97 4.02 12.87
C LYS A 107 -10.22 3.85 11.54
N SER A 108 -10.59 2.83 10.77
CA SER A 108 -9.98 2.54 9.47
C SER A 108 -10.14 3.70 8.49
N PHE A 109 -11.33 4.31 8.48
CA PHE A 109 -11.61 5.47 7.63
C PHE A 109 -10.81 6.71 8.06
N ALA A 110 -10.70 6.97 9.36
CA ALA A 110 -9.87 8.05 9.89
C ALA A 110 -8.38 7.89 9.53
N ASP A 111 -7.83 6.67 9.63
CA ASP A 111 -6.44 6.38 9.25
C ASP A 111 -6.22 6.61 7.76
N SER A 112 -7.12 6.09 6.94
CA SER A 112 -7.08 6.27 5.49
C SER A 112 -7.12 7.75 5.11
N LEU A 113 -7.96 8.54 5.80
CA LEU A 113 -8.09 9.97 5.54
C LEU A 113 -6.80 10.72 5.92
N MET A 114 -6.17 10.36 7.05
CA MET A 114 -4.89 10.94 7.48
C MET A 114 -3.73 10.60 6.53
N GLU A 115 -3.68 9.36 6.03
CA GLU A 115 -2.69 8.94 5.04
C GLU A 115 -2.83 9.72 3.73
N ASN A 116 -4.07 9.90 3.25
CA ASN A 116 -4.35 10.65 2.03
C ASN A 116 -3.85 12.10 2.11
N ILE A 117 -3.95 12.74 3.28
CA ILE A 117 -3.47 14.12 3.50
C ILE A 117 -1.95 14.19 3.58
N SER A 118 -1.32 13.14 4.10
CA SER A 118 0.14 13.08 4.25
C SER A 118 0.84 12.81 2.91
N VAL A 119 0.22 11.98 2.05
CA VAL A 119 0.79 11.55 0.77
C VAL A 119 0.44 12.48 -0.38
N LYS A 120 -0.81 12.97 -0.46
CA LYS A 120 -1.16 14.02 -1.42
C LYS A 120 -0.78 15.34 -0.80
N GLU A 121 0.04 16.12 -1.49
CA GLU A 121 0.41 17.52 -1.21
C GLU A 121 -0.81 18.48 -1.29
N GLY A 122 -1.98 18.07 -0.80
CA GLY A 122 -3.23 18.19 -1.54
C GLY A 122 -4.41 18.82 -0.80
N ILE A 123 -4.19 19.42 0.37
CA ILE A 123 -5.15 20.40 0.91
C ILE A 123 -4.45 21.76 0.93
N GLN A 124 -4.77 22.60 -0.05
CA GLN A 124 -4.32 24.00 -0.08
C GLN A 124 -5.02 24.85 0.99
N ASP A 125 -6.20 24.39 1.44
CA ASP A 125 -6.95 25.03 2.52
C ASP A 125 -6.51 24.51 3.90
N ASN A 126 -5.68 25.32 4.57
CA ASN A 126 -5.21 25.03 5.93
C ASN A 126 -6.36 24.83 6.95
N LYS A 127 -7.53 25.45 6.76
CA LYS A 127 -8.67 25.28 7.67
C LYS A 127 -9.29 23.91 7.49
N LEU A 128 -9.49 23.49 6.24
CA LEU A 128 -10.00 22.15 5.95
C LEU A 128 -9.04 21.09 6.50
N LYS A 129 -7.73 21.28 6.30
CA LYS A 129 -6.71 20.39 6.86
C LYS A 129 -6.82 20.24 8.38
N ASP A 130 -6.93 21.36 9.11
CA ASP A 130 -7.09 21.35 10.58
C ASP A 130 -8.37 20.60 11.01
N ILE A 131 -9.48 20.80 10.30
CA ILE A 131 -10.73 20.07 10.57
C ILE A 131 -10.51 18.56 10.36
N VAL A 132 -9.90 18.17 9.25
CA VAL A 132 -9.69 16.76 8.96
C VAL A 132 -8.78 16.11 10.01
N GLU A 133 -7.67 16.77 10.35
CA GLU A 133 -6.73 16.28 11.35
C GLU A 133 -7.39 16.10 12.72
N ARG A 134 -8.18 17.09 13.16
CA ARG A 134 -8.91 17.02 14.43
C ARG A 134 -9.98 15.95 14.43
N SER A 135 -10.77 15.84 13.36
CA SER A 135 -11.81 14.82 13.26
C SER A 135 -11.23 13.41 13.28
N ALA A 136 -10.15 13.18 12.53
CA ALA A 136 -9.46 11.89 12.53
C ALA A 136 -8.79 11.59 13.88
N MET A 137 -8.19 12.59 14.54
CA MET A 137 -7.64 12.44 15.88
C MET A 137 -8.73 12.08 16.90
N MET A 138 -9.90 12.73 16.82
CA MET A 138 -11.04 12.43 17.69
C MET A 138 -11.52 10.98 17.50
N ALA A 139 -11.70 10.54 16.25
CA ALA A 139 -12.08 9.16 15.95
C ALA A 139 -11.09 8.14 16.51
N ASN A 140 -9.78 8.43 16.44
CA ASN A 140 -8.74 7.61 17.04
C ASN A 140 -8.84 7.55 18.57
N ILE A 141 -9.11 8.68 19.23
CA ILE A 141 -9.29 8.74 20.69
C ILE A 141 -10.51 7.93 21.12
N GLU A 142 -11.65 8.09 20.44
CA GLU A 142 -12.87 7.34 20.76
C GLU A 142 -12.68 5.83 20.55
N TYR A 143 -11.98 5.42 19.50
CA TYR A 143 -11.60 4.01 19.30
C TYR A 143 -10.77 3.45 20.47
N VAL A 144 -9.80 4.22 20.98
CA VAL A 144 -8.97 3.81 22.13
C VAL A 144 -9.82 3.71 23.40
N LYS A 145 -10.68 4.70 23.68
CA LYS A 145 -11.60 4.67 24.82
C LYS A 145 -12.53 3.47 24.76
N PHE A 146 -13.04 3.16 23.57
CA PHE A 146 -13.93 2.04 23.35
C PHE A 146 -13.25 0.71 23.69
N ASN A 147 -12.05 0.48 23.17
CA ASN A 147 -11.30 -0.75 23.44
C ASN A 147 -10.78 -0.85 24.88
N ARG A 148 -10.57 0.28 25.55
CA ARG A 148 -10.21 0.31 26.97
C ARG A 148 -11.39 -0.06 27.87
N GLY A 149 -12.61 0.02 27.35
CA GLY A 149 -13.83 -0.26 28.11
C GLY A 149 -14.30 0.93 28.96
N ASP A 150 -14.00 2.17 28.56
CA ASP A 150 -14.41 3.38 29.29
C ASP A 150 -15.94 3.61 29.31
N TYR A 151 -16.70 2.83 28.54
CA TYR A 151 -18.15 2.93 28.40
C TYR A 151 -18.89 1.78 29.10
N LEU A 152 -18.22 1.07 30.02
CA LEU A 152 -18.76 0.02 30.88
C LEU A 152 -19.04 0.52 32.30
#